data_AF-L7JSY5-F1
#
_entry.id   AF-L7JSY5-F1
#
_cell.length_a   1.000
_cell.length_b   1.000
_cell.length_c   1.000
_cell.angle_alpha   90.00
_cell.angle_beta   90.00
_cell.angle_gamma   90.00
#
_symmetry.space_group_name_H-M   'P 1'
#
loop_
_entity.id
_entity.type
_entity.pdbx_description
1 polymer ?
#
loop_
_entity_poly.entity_id
_entity_poly.type
_entity_poly.pdbx_seq_one_letter_code
_entity_poly.pdbx_strand_id
1 'polypeptide(L)'
;MSFSLEFLSTRSGKALLLKQETKHYLFGYYEGFQRHSIERNIRLPKITNVYLFEDHQVIPLLGFCLTVADMGREALWVYGTEKVKKIFQNACSFARRSKLKMTFSNNNTEVIPIETSNGMNYVIQLPKIKGRLDIDKLDRDFPVKLRKDLKDRKKVLFNGIEYDGNNYMEEDTEIGDICILYTITNEEECLAQLKQFNIKLFVCMNRDCLVLKKHYENGHFVLFEENNEIEYKSFFELQKKLNKIDANFLLPKKSVTKIDAVSAENASNGDRKMIYGLTDSHNINFTKKQPFVFHEDEKWIEQIIFLGTGSAIPSKYRNVSSIIYEEDNCAYLLDCGEDTLSQIDRVYGDLRILEKLKLIFISHSHADHHLGLYFVLKKIQHKVVVLCPQKVKNFLNLFDLDATFFVTDKNKKAEITYLSFNLNDKAIKVSICPVDHIGDSYGIKLQAAHSIAYSGDCRPSFMFAEMAKKSRCNDTRGHIYG
;
A
#
# COMPACT_ATOMS: atom_id res chain seq x y z
N MET A 1 8.01 26.50 11.62
CA MET A 1 7.91 25.03 11.46
C MET A 1 7.79 24.76 9.98
N SER A 2 8.66 23.96 9.39
CA SER A 2 8.54 23.59 7.98
C SER A 2 7.87 22.22 7.88
N PHE A 3 6.90 22.08 6.98
CA PHE A 3 6.33 20.80 6.61
C PHE A 3 6.35 20.69 5.09
N SER A 4 6.42 19.46 4.58
CA SER A 4 6.32 19.17 3.15
C SER A 4 5.36 18.02 2.93
N LEU A 5 4.62 18.09 1.83
CA LEU A 5 3.75 17.02 1.37
C LEU A 5 4.47 16.25 0.27
N GLU A 6 4.60 14.94 0.44
CA GLU A 6 5.08 14.02 -0.60
C GLU A 6 3.95 13.07 -0.99
N PHE A 7 3.67 13.01 -2.28
CA PHE A 7 2.62 12.18 -2.87
C PHE A 7 3.23 10.91 -3.44
N LEU A 8 2.64 9.76 -3.13
CA LEU A 8 3.06 8.45 -3.61
C LEU A 8 1.89 7.77 -4.29
N SER A 9 2.04 7.51 -5.58
CA SER A 9 1.05 6.80 -6.38
C SER A 9 1.71 5.67 -7.13
N THR A 10 0.98 4.57 -7.21
CA THR A 10 1.24 3.39 -8.03
C THR A 10 -0.09 2.93 -8.61
N ARG A 11 -0.08 1.94 -9.50
CA ARG A 11 -1.31 1.24 -9.91
C ARG A 11 -2.00 0.52 -8.74
N SER A 12 -1.26 0.20 -7.67
CA SER A 12 -1.79 -0.42 -6.45
C SER A 12 -2.57 0.55 -5.56
N GLY A 13 -2.41 1.86 -5.76
CA GLY A 13 -3.09 2.89 -4.97
C GLY A 13 -2.21 4.10 -4.64
N LYS A 14 -2.70 4.87 -3.65
CA LYS A 14 -2.21 6.22 -3.34
C LYS A 14 -1.95 6.40 -1.85
N ALA A 15 -0.92 7.17 -1.52
CA ALA A 15 -0.65 7.64 -0.17
C ALA A 15 -0.07 9.05 -0.18
N LEU A 16 -0.31 9.78 0.91
CA LEU A 16 0.22 11.10 1.16
C LEU A 16 1.10 11.07 2.41
N LEU A 17 2.33 11.54 2.29
CA LEU A 17 3.27 11.64 3.39
C LEU A 17 3.45 13.12 3.76
N LEU A 18 2.93 13.52 4.91
CA LEU A 18 3.24 14.81 5.52
C LEU A 18 4.53 14.66 6.33
N LYS A 19 5.60 15.27 5.84
CA LYS A 19 6.91 15.24 6.49
C LYS A 19 7.13 16.48 7.34
N GLN A 20 7.43 16.25 8.61
CA GLN A 20 8.08 17.21 9.50
C GLN A 20 9.52 16.76 9.76
N GLU A 21 10.34 17.62 10.38
CA GLU A 21 11.77 17.34 10.60
C GLU A 21 12.02 16.02 11.34
N THR A 22 11.20 15.71 12.36
CA THR A 22 11.39 14.57 13.26
C THR A 22 10.34 13.46 13.10
N LYS A 23 9.20 13.74 12.47
CA LYS A 23 8.07 12.81 12.35
C LYS A 23 7.42 12.91 10.97
N HIS A 24 7.00 11.78 10.43
CA HIS A 24 6.18 11.74 9.23
C HIS A 24 4.81 11.13 9.55
N TYR A 25 3.77 11.74 8.98
CA TYR A 25 2.38 11.31 9.06
C TYR A 25 2.00 10.74 7.69
N LEU A 26 1.55 9.50 7.69
CA LEU A 26 1.17 8.78 6.47
C LEU A 26 -0.35 8.70 6.37
N PHE A 27 -0.92 9.20 5.28
CA PHE A 27 -2.34 9.14 4.99
C PHE A 27 -2.58 8.21 3.81
N GLY A 28 -3.35 7.14 4.04
CA GLY A 28 -3.53 6.04 3.11
C GLY A 28 -2.36 5.05 3.12
N TYR A 29 -2.69 3.79 2.86
CA TYR A 29 -1.73 2.71 2.67
C TYR A 29 -2.23 1.79 1.56
N TYR A 30 -1.32 1.28 0.73
CA TYR A 30 -1.64 0.44 -0.41
C TYR A 30 -0.61 -0.71 -0.54
N GLU A 31 -0.95 -1.75 -1.31
CA GLU A 31 -0.04 -2.87 -1.56
C GLU A 31 1.25 -2.43 -2.23
N GLY A 32 2.41 -2.88 -1.74
CA GLY A 32 3.70 -2.51 -2.31
C GLY A 32 4.21 -1.15 -1.86
N PHE A 33 3.50 -0.44 -0.95
CA PHE A 33 3.94 0.84 -0.41
C PHE A 33 5.35 0.75 0.19
N GLN A 34 5.65 -0.30 0.97
CA GLN A 34 6.96 -0.46 1.58
C GLN A 34 8.07 -0.59 0.53
N ARG A 35 7.83 -1.36 -0.53
CA ARG A 35 8.76 -1.55 -1.65
C ARG A 35 8.93 -0.26 -2.45
N HIS A 36 7.83 0.44 -2.71
CA HIS A 36 7.86 1.70 -3.44
C HIS A 36 8.58 2.78 -2.63
N SER A 37 8.39 2.80 -1.31
CA SER A 37 9.13 3.67 -0.40
C SER A 37 10.64 3.40 -0.43
N ILE A 38 11.07 2.14 -0.52
CA ILE A 38 12.48 1.77 -0.71
C ILE A 38 13.01 2.30 -2.06
N GLU A 39 12.25 2.14 -3.14
CA GLU A 39 12.62 2.68 -4.46
C GLU A 39 12.80 4.20 -4.44
N ARG A 40 11.93 4.91 -3.70
CA ARG A 40 11.91 6.36 -3.54
C ARG A 40 12.82 6.89 -2.43
N ASN A 41 13.59 6.02 -1.75
CA ASN A 41 14.44 6.37 -0.60
C ASN A 41 13.71 7.06 0.56
N ILE A 42 12.46 6.68 0.82
CA ILE A 42 11.68 7.18 1.94
C ILE A 42 12.17 6.51 3.23
N ARG A 43 12.43 7.32 4.25
CA ARG A 43 12.88 6.85 5.56
C ARG A 43 11.70 6.29 6.37
N LEU A 44 11.39 5.01 6.16
CA LEU A 44 10.30 4.31 6.84
C LEU A 44 10.29 4.49 8.38
N PRO A 45 11.43 4.44 9.11
CA PRO A 45 11.42 4.59 10.57
C PRO A 45 10.95 5.97 11.07
N LYS A 46 10.92 7.01 10.21
CA LYS A 46 10.37 8.32 10.56
C LYS A 46 8.83 8.37 10.54
N ILE A 47 8.17 7.39 9.92
CA ILE A 47 6.72 7.29 9.91
C ILE A 47 6.26 6.89 11.31
N THR A 48 5.51 7.77 11.96
CA THR A 48 5.09 7.61 13.36
C THR A 48 3.59 7.42 13.52
N ASN A 49 2.83 7.97 12.58
CA ASN A 49 1.38 8.03 12.58
C ASN A 49 0.89 7.60 11.20
N VAL A 50 -0.03 6.65 11.15
CA VAL A 50 -0.65 6.14 9.92
C VAL A 50 -2.15 6.33 10.03
N TYR A 51 -2.75 6.97 9.03
CA TYR A 51 -4.16 7.29 8.93
C TYR A 51 -4.75 6.51 7.76
N LEU A 52 -5.67 5.60 8.04
CA LEU A 52 -6.27 4.71 7.06
C LEU A 52 -7.63 5.26 6.61
N PHE A 53 -7.80 5.43 5.31
CA PHE A 53 -9.08 5.85 4.74
C PHE A 53 -10.11 4.72 4.71
N GLU A 54 -9.66 3.48 4.52
CA GLU A 54 -10.51 2.30 4.48
C GLU A 54 -9.93 1.15 5.31
N ASP A 55 -10.81 0.28 5.80
CA ASP A 55 -10.43 -0.81 6.69
C ASP A 55 -9.43 -1.80 6.07
N HIS A 56 -9.56 -2.07 4.77
CA HIS A 56 -8.69 -3.03 4.07
C HIS A 56 -7.25 -2.56 3.95
N GLN A 57 -6.97 -1.26 4.06
CA GLN A 57 -5.61 -0.70 4.02
C GLN A 57 -4.76 -1.17 5.22
N VAL A 58 -5.38 -1.73 6.25
CA VAL A 58 -4.65 -2.38 7.35
C VAL A 58 -3.89 -3.63 6.90
N ILE A 59 -4.35 -4.31 5.84
CA ILE A 59 -3.74 -5.57 5.36
C ILE A 59 -2.30 -5.32 4.90
N PRO A 60 -2.03 -4.41 3.95
CA PRO A 60 -0.66 -4.09 3.55
C PRO A 60 0.14 -3.39 4.68
N LEU A 61 -0.54 -2.72 5.63
CA LEU A 61 0.11 -2.20 6.84
C LEU A 61 0.69 -3.31 7.74
N LEU A 62 0.17 -4.54 7.69
CA LEU A 62 0.76 -5.65 8.45
C LEU A 62 2.20 -5.93 8.01
N GLY A 63 2.46 -5.96 6.70
CA GLY A 63 3.80 -6.14 6.14
C GLY A 63 4.74 -5.01 6.55
N PHE A 64 4.24 -3.77 6.49
CA PHE A 64 4.96 -2.59 6.99
C PHE A 64 5.40 -2.73 8.45
N CYS A 65 4.49 -3.15 9.32
CA CYS A 65 4.74 -3.27 10.75
C CYS A 65 5.86 -4.27 11.04
N LEU A 66 5.91 -5.38 10.30
CA LEU A 66 7.02 -6.33 10.38
C LEU A 66 8.34 -5.66 9.97
N THR A 67 8.36 -4.98 8.83
CA THR A 67 9.54 -4.30 8.29
C THR A 67 10.08 -3.23 9.25
N VAL A 68 9.24 -2.32 9.75
CA VAL A 68 9.72 -1.25 10.63
C VAL A 68 10.11 -1.75 12.02
N ALA A 69 9.45 -2.80 12.52
CA ALA A 69 9.87 -3.45 13.77
C ALA A 69 11.29 -4.02 13.64
N ASP A 70 11.58 -4.68 12.53
CA ASP A 70 12.91 -5.25 12.25
C ASP A 70 13.96 -4.14 12.00
N MET A 71 13.53 -2.94 11.57
CA MET A 71 14.35 -1.72 11.52
C MET A 71 14.51 -1.01 12.89
N GLY A 72 14.00 -1.59 13.98
CA GLY A 72 14.15 -1.06 15.35
C GLY A 72 13.10 -0.04 15.78
N ARG A 73 11.98 0.08 15.05
CA ARG A 73 10.86 0.93 15.47
C ARG A 73 10.14 0.31 16.66
N GLU A 74 9.98 1.10 17.73
CA GLU A 74 9.35 0.63 18.97
C GLU A 74 7.87 0.96 19.08
N ALA A 75 7.38 2.00 18.37
CA ALA A 75 5.99 2.43 18.48
C ALA A 75 5.41 2.97 17.17
N LEU A 76 4.16 2.60 16.87
CA LEU A 76 3.40 3.12 15.73
C LEU A 76 1.97 3.46 16.15
N TRP A 77 1.51 4.65 15.77
CA TRP A 77 0.11 5.05 15.95
C TRP A 77 -0.66 4.80 14.67
N VAL A 78 -1.79 4.11 14.77
CA VAL A 78 -2.68 3.80 13.65
C VAL A 78 -4.05 4.38 13.94
N TYR A 79 -4.55 5.14 12.97
CA TYR A 79 -5.84 5.81 13.01
C TYR A 79 -6.73 5.26 11.91
N GLY A 80 -7.96 4.92 12.27
CA GLY A 80 -8.95 4.27 11.41
C GLY A 80 -10.15 3.84 12.24
N THR A 81 -11.04 3.05 11.65
CA THR A 81 -12.24 2.57 12.34
C THR A 81 -11.92 1.54 13.43
N GLU A 82 -12.88 1.21 14.29
CA GLU A 82 -12.75 0.12 15.26
C GLU A 82 -12.54 -1.26 14.58
N LYS A 83 -12.96 -1.42 13.31
CA LYS A 83 -12.75 -2.68 12.56
C LYS A 83 -11.27 -2.91 12.28
N VAL A 84 -10.50 -1.85 12.00
CA VAL A 84 -9.04 -1.92 11.78
C VAL A 84 -8.33 -2.62 12.94
N LYS A 85 -8.68 -2.25 14.18
CA LYS A 85 -8.11 -2.85 15.39
C LYS A 85 -8.42 -4.35 15.48
N LYS A 86 -9.66 -4.75 15.18
CA LYS A 86 -10.09 -6.16 15.17
C LYS A 86 -9.36 -6.99 14.11
N ILE A 87 -9.17 -6.43 12.91
CA ILE A 87 -8.41 -7.08 11.84
C ILE A 87 -6.97 -7.30 12.28
N PHE A 88 -6.33 -6.27 12.84
CA PHE A 88 -4.96 -6.38 13.34
C PHE A 88 -4.79 -7.41 14.46
N GLN A 89 -5.72 -7.46 15.41
CA GLN A 89 -5.70 -8.44 16.51
C GLN A 89 -5.74 -9.89 16.00
N ASN A 90 -6.52 -10.18 14.96
CA ASN A 90 -6.53 -11.49 14.31
C ASN A 90 -5.23 -11.79 13.55
N ALA A 91 -4.68 -10.77 12.89
CA ALA A 91 -3.41 -10.88 12.17
C ALA A 91 -2.21 -11.15 13.09
N CYS A 92 -2.31 -10.90 14.40
CA CYS A 92 -1.25 -11.19 15.37
C CYS A 92 -0.81 -12.67 15.38
N SER A 93 -1.64 -13.58 14.87
CA SER A 93 -1.29 -15.01 14.72
C SER A 93 -0.16 -15.28 13.71
N PHE A 94 0.11 -14.33 12.80
CA PHE A 94 1.16 -14.43 11.78
C PHE A 94 1.99 -13.15 11.57
N ALA A 95 1.53 -12.00 12.05
CA ALA A 95 2.15 -10.68 11.83
C ALA A 95 2.57 -9.96 13.12
N ARG A 96 2.79 -10.68 14.23
CA ARG A 96 3.18 -10.06 15.51
C ARG A 96 4.69 -9.91 15.67
N ARG A 97 5.10 -8.72 16.13
CA ARG A 97 6.44 -8.42 16.64
C ARG A 97 6.32 -7.86 18.06
N SER A 98 6.97 -8.50 19.03
CA SER A 98 6.87 -8.10 20.44
C SER A 98 7.48 -6.73 20.73
N LYS A 99 8.46 -6.29 19.94
CA LYS A 99 9.18 -5.03 20.11
C LYS A 99 8.42 -3.80 19.58
N LEU A 100 7.43 -3.98 18.69
CA LEU A 100 6.66 -2.88 18.12
C LEU A 100 5.32 -2.73 18.85
N LYS A 101 5.19 -1.67 19.65
CA LYS A 101 3.94 -1.30 20.30
C LYS A 101 3.04 -0.54 19.32
N MET A 102 1.92 -1.15 18.97
CA MET A 102 0.91 -0.51 18.15
C MET A 102 -0.19 0.10 19.00
N THR A 103 -0.50 1.37 18.74
CA THR A 103 -1.58 2.10 19.40
C THR A 103 -2.64 2.46 18.37
N PHE A 104 -3.84 1.91 18.54
CA PHE A 104 -5.00 2.23 17.72
C PHE A 104 -5.78 3.35 18.41
N SER A 105 -6.07 4.41 17.68
CA SER A 105 -6.85 5.54 18.18
C SER A 105 -7.75 6.08 17.06
N ASN A 106 -8.93 6.55 17.41
CA ASN A 106 -9.73 7.38 16.50
C ASN A 106 -9.43 8.88 16.69
N ASN A 107 -8.82 9.28 17.81
CA ASN A 107 -8.61 10.68 18.14
C ASN A 107 -7.14 11.10 18.08
N ASN A 108 -6.87 12.24 17.46
CA ASN A 108 -5.60 12.96 17.50
C ASN A 108 -5.90 14.46 17.53
N THR A 109 -5.19 15.23 18.35
CA THR A 109 -5.41 16.68 18.50
C THR A 109 -4.93 17.49 17.30
N GLU A 110 -4.01 16.96 16.49
CA GLU A 110 -3.46 17.63 15.30
C GLU A 110 -4.17 17.21 14.01
N VAL A 111 -4.76 16.00 14.00
CA VAL A 111 -5.38 15.41 12.82
C VAL A 111 -6.75 14.85 13.19
N ILE A 112 -7.80 15.55 12.79
CA ILE A 112 -9.18 15.23 13.15
C ILE A 112 -9.77 14.29 12.10
N PRO A 113 -10.30 13.11 12.49
CA PRO A 113 -11.04 12.26 11.57
C PRO A 113 -12.38 12.90 11.17
N ILE A 114 -12.78 12.67 9.94
CA ILE A 114 -14.12 12.97 9.42
C ILE A 114 -14.68 11.65 8.92
N GLU A 115 -15.52 11.02 9.73
CA GLU A 115 -16.05 9.68 9.45
C GLU A 115 -17.17 9.77 8.41
N THR A 116 -17.21 8.79 7.52
CA THR A 116 -18.25 8.61 6.51
C THR A 116 -18.73 7.15 6.54
N SER A 117 -19.87 6.86 5.90
CA SER A 117 -20.41 5.50 5.87
C SER A 117 -19.46 4.45 5.27
N ASN A 118 -18.58 4.83 4.34
CA ASN A 118 -17.71 3.90 3.61
C ASN A 118 -16.21 4.22 3.76
N GLY A 119 -15.81 5.01 4.76
CA GLY A 119 -14.41 5.34 4.97
C GLY A 119 -14.17 6.60 5.79
N MET A 120 -12.93 7.06 5.82
CA MET A 120 -12.48 8.20 6.60
C MET A 120 -11.91 9.29 5.70
N ASN A 121 -12.16 10.54 6.06
CA ASN A 121 -11.41 11.70 5.61
C ASN A 121 -10.67 12.30 6.83
N TYR A 122 -9.76 13.24 6.60
CA TYR A 122 -8.98 13.83 7.69
C TYR A 122 -8.81 15.34 7.52
N VAL A 123 -8.85 16.08 8.63
CA VAL A 123 -8.48 17.50 8.67
C VAL A 123 -7.24 17.67 9.53
N ILE A 124 -6.18 18.22 8.94
CA ILE A 124 -4.95 18.58 9.64
C ILE A 124 -5.08 20.03 10.08
N GLN A 125 -5.10 20.23 11.40
CA GLN A 125 -5.13 21.57 11.98
C GLN A 125 -3.72 22.11 12.06
N LEU A 126 -3.46 23.20 11.35
CA LEU A 126 -2.14 23.83 11.35
C LEU A 126 -2.07 24.90 12.46
N PRO A 127 -1.01 24.93 13.28
CA PRO A 127 -0.86 25.96 14.29
C PRO A 127 -0.65 27.32 13.61
N LYS A 128 -1.11 28.39 14.28
CA LYS A 128 -0.85 29.76 13.84
C LYS A 128 0.66 30.04 13.83
N ILE A 129 1.12 30.81 12.86
CA ILE A 129 2.50 31.30 12.87
C ILE A 129 2.56 32.48 13.83
N LYS A 130 3.31 32.34 14.92
CA LYS A 130 3.56 33.46 15.85
C LYS A 130 4.13 34.65 15.09
N GLY A 131 3.59 35.84 15.34
CA GLY A 131 4.12 37.09 14.80
C GLY A 131 5.59 37.31 15.16
N ARG A 132 6.31 38.15 14.41
CA ARG A 132 7.71 38.46 14.76
C ARG A 132 7.76 39.43 15.94
N LEU A 133 8.83 39.33 16.71
CA LEU A 133 9.13 40.34 17.73
C LEU A 133 9.57 41.62 17.02
N ASP A 134 8.85 42.70 17.28
CA ASP A 134 9.15 44.04 16.79
C ASP A 134 10.29 44.62 17.62
N ILE A 135 11.52 44.39 17.15
CA ILE A 135 12.75 44.79 17.84
C ILE A 135 12.87 46.31 17.88
N ASP A 136 12.30 47.02 16.91
CA ASP A 136 12.40 48.47 16.80
C ASP A 136 11.58 49.20 17.88
N LYS A 137 10.59 48.52 18.48
CA LYS A 137 9.85 49.02 19.65
C LYS A 137 10.56 48.81 20.98
N LEU A 138 11.62 48.00 21.04
CA LEU A 138 12.35 47.74 22.28
C LEU A 138 13.42 48.80 22.55
N ASP A 139 13.67 49.08 23.83
CA ASP A 139 14.81 49.89 24.24
C ASP A 139 16.12 49.30 23.71
N ARG A 140 17.07 50.16 23.30
CA ARG A 140 18.32 49.72 22.65
C ARG A 140 19.16 48.78 23.51
N ASP A 141 19.09 48.92 24.83
CA ASP A 141 19.79 48.10 25.82
C ASP A 141 18.96 46.88 26.29
N PHE A 142 17.78 46.63 25.70
CA PHE A 142 16.91 45.53 26.12
C PHE A 142 17.59 44.15 25.98
N PRO A 143 17.72 43.37 27.07
CA PRO A 143 18.51 42.14 27.09
C PRO A 143 17.98 41.06 26.15
N VAL A 144 18.88 40.46 25.35
CA VAL A 144 18.54 39.36 24.43
C VAL A 144 17.90 38.17 25.16
N LYS A 145 18.35 37.88 26.39
CA LYS A 145 17.82 36.78 27.22
C LYS A 145 16.32 36.94 27.53
N LEU A 146 15.86 38.18 27.70
CA LEU A 146 14.47 38.50 28.04
C LEU A 146 13.54 38.53 26.81
N ARG A 147 14.10 38.61 25.60
CA ARG A 147 13.33 38.58 24.34
C ARG A 147 12.57 37.27 24.15
N LYS A 148 13.03 36.17 24.74
CA LYS A 148 12.33 34.89 24.69
C LYS A 148 10.97 34.97 25.38
N ASP A 149 10.91 35.57 26.57
CA ASP A 149 9.67 35.71 27.31
C ASP A 149 8.69 36.67 26.62
N LEU A 150 9.18 37.75 25.98
CA LEU A 150 8.34 38.60 25.13
C LEU A 150 7.79 37.86 23.90
N LYS A 151 8.61 37.01 23.25
CA LYS A 151 8.15 36.13 22.15
C LYS A 151 7.10 35.10 22.57
N ASP A 152 7.06 34.79 23.86
CA ASP A 152 6.03 33.95 24.47
C ASP A 152 4.84 34.78 25.00
N ARG A 153 4.75 36.07 24.62
CA ARG A 153 3.70 37.02 25.03
C ARG A 153 3.58 37.17 26.55
N LYS A 154 4.69 37.00 27.28
CA LYS A 154 4.75 37.20 28.73
C LYS A 154 5.12 38.64 29.06
N LYS A 155 4.80 39.04 30.29
CA LYS A 155 5.25 40.30 30.89
C LYS A 155 6.65 40.13 31.47
N VAL A 156 7.51 41.11 31.23
CA VAL A 156 8.90 41.11 31.70
C VAL A 156 9.23 42.48 32.30
N LEU A 157 9.88 42.49 33.47
CA LEU A 157 10.35 43.73 34.10
C LEU A 157 11.82 43.98 33.72
N PHE A 158 12.11 45.16 33.18
CA PHE A 158 13.48 45.60 32.88
C PHE A 158 13.62 47.09 33.17
N ASN A 159 14.66 47.47 33.92
CA ASN A 159 14.91 48.86 34.37
C ASN A 159 13.68 49.55 35.03
N GLY A 160 12.86 48.79 35.76
CA GLY A 160 11.65 49.31 36.40
C GLY A 160 10.46 49.53 35.47
N ILE A 161 10.61 49.23 34.17
CA ILE A 161 9.55 49.30 33.16
C ILE A 161 9.04 47.88 32.90
N GLU A 162 7.71 47.69 32.90
CA GLU A 162 7.07 46.44 32.52
C GLU A 162 6.86 46.40 31.00
N TYR A 163 7.39 45.37 30.37
CA TYR A 163 7.23 45.07 28.96
C TYR A 163 6.23 43.92 28.80
N ASP A 164 5.05 44.21 28.27
CA ASP A 164 4.06 43.19 27.92
C ASP A 164 4.31 42.69 26.49
N GLY A 165 4.73 41.42 26.34
CA GLY A 165 5.02 40.82 25.04
C GLY A 165 3.89 40.92 24.01
N ASN A 166 2.62 41.12 24.42
CA ASN A 166 1.53 41.36 23.48
C ASN A 166 1.69 42.66 22.66
N ASN A 167 2.36 43.67 23.22
CA ASN A 167 2.55 44.97 22.57
C ASN A 167 3.76 45.01 21.63
N TYR A 168 4.65 44.01 21.75
CA TYR A 168 5.92 43.95 21.03
C TYR A 168 5.96 42.81 20.00
N MET A 169 4.86 42.09 19.81
CA MET A 169 4.73 41.02 18.83
C MET A 169 3.76 41.45 17.73
N GLU A 170 4.11 41.18 16.47
CA GLU A 170 3.16 41.23 15.37
C GLU A 170 1.96 40.29 15.63
N GLU A 171 0.88 40.49 14.88
CA GLU A 171 -0.26 39.56 14.92
C GLU A 171 0.16 38.17 14.40
N ASP A 172 -0.43 37.14 15.00
CA ASP A 172 -0.20 35.77 14.55
C ASP A 172 -0.89 35.57 13.20
N THR A 173 -0.22 34.91 12.26
CA THR A 173 -0.78 34.63 10.93
C THR A 173 -1.47 33.27 10.90
N GLU A 174 -2.72 33.24 10.45
CA GLU A 174 -3.46 32.00 10.16
C GLU A 174 -3.12 31.47 8.77
N ILE A 175 -2.66 30.22 8.69
CA ILE A 175 -2.36 29.53 7.43
C ILE A 175 -3.61 28.83 6.88
N GLY A 176 -4.50 28.40 7.78
CA GLY A 176 -5.68 27.58 7.48
C GLY A 176 -5.40 26.09 7.44
N ASP A 177 -6.46 25.30 7.59
CA ASP A 177 -6.40 23.85 7.73
C ASP A 177 -6.27 23.14 6.38
N ILE A 178 -5.75 21.92 6.41
CA ILE A 178 -5.66 21.02 5.24
C ILE A 178 -6.67 19.90 5.41
N CYS A 179 -7.60 19.75 4.46
CA CYS A 179 -8.54 18.63 4.43
C CYS A 179 -8.08 17.60 3.38
N ILE A 180 -7.85 16.36 3.82
CA ILE A 180 -7.55 15.22 2.97
C ILE A 180 -8.85 14.43 2.78
N LEU A 181 -9.35 14.43 1.55
CA LEU A 181 -10.60 13.79 1.16
C LEU A 181 -10.30 12.52 0.37
N TYR A 182 -10.79 11.39 0.85
CA TYR A 182 -10.73 10.11 0.16
C TYR A 182 -12.09 9.66 -0.40
N THR A 183 -13.18 9.90 0.33
CA THR A 183 -14.51 9.49 -0.10
C THR A 183 -15.58 10.48 0.34
N ILE A 184 -16.60 10.67 -0.49
CA ILE A 184 -17.76 11.51 -0.16
C ILE A 184 -19.02 10.70 -0.47
N THR A 185 -19.48 9.94 0.50
CA THR A 185 -20.70 9.14 0.38
C THR A 185 -21.95 9.97 0.58
N ASN A 186 -21.91 10.90 1.55
CA ASN A 186 -22.96 11.88 1.82
C ASN A 186 -22.34 13.27 1.90
N GLU A 187 -22.66 14.10 0.90
CA GLU A 187 -22.12 15.44 0.75
C GLU A 187 -22.53 16.37 1.91
N GLU A 188 -23.80 16.33 2.32
CA GLU A 188 -24.33 17.21 3.37
C GLU A 188 -23.74 16.87 4.74
N GLU A 189 -23.62 15.58 5.05
CA GLU A 189 -23.02 15.09 6.28
C GLU A 189 -21.54 15.48 6.37
N CYS A 190 -20.80 15.29 5.28
CA CYS A 190 -19.40 15.68 5.20
C CYS A 190 -19.25 17.20 5.40
N LEU A 191 -20.05 18.02 4.72
CA LEU A 191 -20.06 19.47 4.89
C LEU A 191 -20.39 19.90 6.31
N ALA A 192 -21.36 19.26 6.97
CA ALA A 192 -21.72 19.56 8.35
C ALA A 192 -20.53 19.38 9.30
N GLN A 193 -19.76 18.31 9.13
CA GLN A 193 -18.55 18.07 9.92
C GLN A 193 -17.42 19.05 9.59
N LEU A 194 -17.28 19.46 8.32
CA LEU A 194 -16.20 20.34 7.86
C LEU A 194 -16.39 21.83 8.21
N LYS A 195 -17.63 22.28 8.49
CA LYS A 195 -17.96 23.70 8.78
C LYS A 195 -17.20 24.32 9.96
N GLN A 196 -16.74 23.51 10.90
CA GLN A 196 -16.00 23.97 12.08
C GLN A 196 -14.52 24.31 11.81
N PHE A 197 -14.01 24.00 10.62
CA PHE A 197 -12.60 24.15 10.27
C PHE A 197 -12.37 25.29 9.28
N ASN A 198 -11.26 26.00 9.41
CA ASN A 198 -10.87 27.05 8.47
C ASN A 198 -10.05 26.46 7.34
N ILE A 199 -10.66 25.60 6.52
CA ILE A 199 -9.96 24.83 5.49
C ILE A 199 -9.57 25.74 4.33
N LYS A 200 -8.28 25.74 3.97
CA LYS A 200 -7.75 26.48 2.81
C LYS A 200 -7.27 25.57 1.69
N LEU A 201 -6.90 24.33 2.01
CA LEU A 201 -6.42 23.35 1.04
C LEU A 201 -7.17 22.03 1.18
N PHE A 202 -7.72 21.55 0.07
CA PHE A 202 -8.33 20.25 -0.09
C PHE A 202 -7.42 19.37 -0.94
N VAL A 203 -7.02 18.22 -0.39
CA VAL A 203 -6.29 17.17 -1.09
C VAL A 203 -7.27 16.04 -1.37
N CYS A 204 -7.76 15.97 -2.60
CA CYS A 204 -8.69 14.96 -3.09
C CYS A 204 -7.91 13.74 -3.57
N MET A 205 -7.97 12.65 -2.82
CA MET A 205 -7.37 11.36 -3.19
C MET A 205 -8.17 10.67 -4.30
N ASN A 206 -9.46 10.98 -4.43
CA ASN A 206 -10.36 10.47 -5.47
C ASN A 206 -11.14 11.60 -6.13
N ARG A 207 -11.63 11.36 -7.36
CA ARG A 207 -12.19 12.38 -8.24
C ARG A 207 -13.58 12.85 -7.80
N ASP A 208 -14.36 11.94 -7.25
CA ASP A 208 -15.66 12.17 -6.62
C ASP A 208 -15.58 13.26 -5.52
N CYS A 209 -14.45 13.35 -4.82
CA CYS A 209 -14.23 14.35 -3.78
C CYS A 209 -14.25 15.81 -4.29
N LEU A 210 -14.06 16.04 -5.60
CA LEU A 210 -14.12 17.38 -6.19
C LEU A 210 -15.52 18.00 -6.14
N VAL A 211 -16.56 17.21 -5.82
CA VAL A 211 -17.93 17.72 -5.67
C VAL A 211 -18.02 18.83 -4.61
N LEU A 212 -17.15 18.84 -3.60
CA LEU A 212 -17.13 19.89 -2.56
C LEU A 212 -16.63 21.25 -3.06
N LYS A 213 -15.99 21.32 -4.25
CA LYS A 213 -15.48 22.58 -4.81
C LYS A 213 -16.57 23.63 -4.94
N LYS A 214 -17.82 23.22 -5.21
CA LYS A 214 -18.97 24.12 -5.33
C LYS A 214 -19.37 24.82 -4.03
N HIS A 215 -18.90 24.33 -2.87
CA HIS A 215 -19.22 24.87 -1.54
C HIS A 215 -18.08 25.70 -0.93
N TYR A 216 -16.88 25.62 -1.49
CA TYR A 216 -15.68 26.28 -0.98
C TYR A 216 -15.09 27.21 -2.04
N GLU A 217 -15.73 28.35 -2.26
CA GLU A 217 -15.30 29.32 -3.28
C GLU A 217 -13.83 29.72 -3.13
N ASN A 218 -13.35 29.93 -1.90
CA ASN A 218 -11.98 30.35 -1.62
C ASN A 218 -11.03 29.18 -1.25
N GLY A 219 -11.49 27.93 -1.38
CA GLY A 219 -10.67 26.74 -1.12
C GLY A 219 -9.80 26.37 -2.32
N HIS A 220 -8.57 25.97 -2.07
CA HIS A 220 -7.70 25.36 -3.08
C HIS A 220 -7.95 23.85 -3.13
N PHE A 221 -8.14 23.28 -4.32
CA PHE A 221 -8.38 21.85 -4.50
C PHE A 221 -7.26 21.23 -5.33
N VAL A 222 -6.66 20.16 -4.81
CA VAL A 222 -5.63 19.37 -5.47
C VAL A 222 -6.17 17.96 -5.67
N LEU A 223 -6.24 17.50 -6.91
CA LEU A 223 -6.62 16.14 -7.24
C LEU A 223 -5.37 15.27 -7.38
N PHE A 224 -5.33 14.18 -6.62
CA PHE A 224 -4.28 13.19 -6.75
C PHE A 224 -4.77 12.00 -7.58
N GLU A 225 -4.38 11.95 -8.85
CA GLU A 225 -4.70 10.84 -9.76
C GLU A 225 -3.63 9.73 -9.71
N GLU A 226 -4.01 8.53 -10.14
CA GLU A 226 -3.06 7.42 -10.29
C GLU A 226 -2.14 7.71 -11.47
N ASN A 227 -0.86 7.37 -11.34
CA ASN A 227 0.07 7.45 -12.46
C ASN A 227 0.33 6.06 -13.05
N ASN A 228 0.55 6.03 -14.37
CA ASN A 228 0.93 4.82 -15.12
C ASN A 228 2.44 4.73 -15.33
N GLU A 229 3.22 5.32 -14.41
CA GLU A 229 4.67 5.26 -14.49
C GLU A 229 5.19 3.90 -14.04
N ILE A 230 6.45 3.60 -14.37
CA ILE A 230 7.11 2.40 -13.86
C ILE A 230 7.44 2.63 -12.39
N GLU A 231 6.70 1.96 -11.51
CA GLU A 231 6.76 2.13 -10.06
C GLU A 231 8.11 1.66 -9.49
N TYR A 232 8.67 0.58 -10.06
CA TYR A 232 9.91 -0.06 -9.63
C TYR A 232 11.01 0.10 -10.69
N LYS A 233 11.45 1.33 -10.92
CA LYS A 233 12.44 1.69 -11.96
C LYS A 233 13.71 0.85 -11.87
N SER A 234 14.23 0.60 -10.67
CA SER A 234 15.44 -0.20 -10.47
C SER A 234 15.26 -1.65 -10.89
N PHE A 235 14.08 -2.23 -10.66
CA PHE A 235 13.77 -3.58 -11.14
C PHE A 235 13.60 -3.62 -12.66
N PHE A 236 12.90 -2.63 -13.23
CA PHE A 236 12.74 -2.50 -14.68
C PHE A 236 14.09 -2.39 -15.42
N GLU A 237 15.01 -1.54 -14.94
CA GLU A 237 16.34 -1.41 -15.56
C GLU A 237 17.18 -2.68 -15.40
N LEU A 238 17.00 -3.43 -14.30
CA LEU A 238 17.62 -4.75 -14.15
C LEU A 238 17.08 -5.75 -15.17
N GLN A 239 15.76 -5.84 -15.34
CA GLN A 239 15.15 -6.74 -16.33
C GLN A 239 15.57 -6.39 -17.77
N LYS A 240 15.64 -5.09 -18.12
CA LYS A 240 16.18 -4.66 -19.42
C LYS A 240 17.60 -5.12 -19.66
N LYS A 241 18.45 -5.12 -18.63
CA LYS A 241 19.82 -5.64 -18.73
C LYS A 241 19.82 -7.16 -18.91
N LEU A 242 18.97 -7.87 -18.17
CA LEU A 242 18.85 -9.33 -18.25
C LEU A 242 18.27 -9.79 -19.60
N ASN A 243 17.33 -9.04 -20.19
CA ASN A 243 16.79 -9.31 -21.53
C ASN A 243 17.81 -9.20 -22.66
N LYS A 244 18.98 -8.56 -22.43
CA LYS A 244 20.09 -8.61 -23.39
C LYS A 244 20.82 -9.95 -23.38
N ILE A 245 20.65 -10.74 -22.32
CA ILE A 245 21.22 -12.07 -22.14
C ILE A 245 20.18 -13.13 -22.49
N ASP A 246 18.96 -12.94 -22.01
CA ASP A 246 17.87 -13.92 -22.12
C ASP A 246 16.52 -13.19 -22.14
N ALA A 247 15.75 -13.33 -23.22
CA ALA A 247 14.52 -12.56 -23.44
C ALA A 247 13.35 -12.95 -22.52
N ASN A 248 13.55 -13.84 -21.54
CA ASN A 248 12.51 -14.34 -20.65
C ASN A 248 12.13 -13.40 -19.49
N PHE A 249 12.75 -12.22 -19.35
CA PHE A 249 12.40 -11.28 -18.28
C PHE A 249 11.29 -10.32 -18.70
N LEU A 250 10.05 -10.64 -18.31
CA LEU A 250 8.87 -9.85 -18.68
C LEU A 250 8.97 -8.39 -18.18
N LEU A 251 9.04 -7.46 -19.14
CA LEU A 251 8.93 -6.02 -18.88
C LEU A 251 7.47 -5.65 -18.63
N PRO A 252 7.18 -4.50 -18.01
CA PRO A 252 5.82 -4.02 -17.87
C PRO A 252 5.08 -4.00 -19.21
N LYS A 253 3.82 -4.42 -19.22
CA LYS A 253 2.91 -4.23 -20.36
C LYS A 253 2.16 -2.92 -20.22
N LYS A 254 1.80 -2.36 -21.38
CA LYS A 254 1.00 -1.14 -21.43
C LYS A 254 -0.39 -1.46 -20.91
N SER A 255 -0.86 -0.67 -19.96
CA SER A 255 -2.20 -0.86 -19.41
C SER A 255 -3.24 -0.69 -20.51
N VAL A 256 -4.16 -1.65 -20.65
CA VAL A 256 -5.26 -1.62 -21.64
C VAL A 256 -6.34 -0.64 -21.21
N THR A 257 -6.48 -0.41 -19.90
CA THR A 257 -7.30 0.67 -19.36
C THR A 257 -6.65 2.01 -19.66
N LYS A 258 -7.17 2.70 -20.69
CA LYS A 258 -6.98 4.15 -20.84
C LYS A 258 -7.61 4.83 -19.64
N ILE A 259 -6.86 5.00 -18.57
CA ILE A 259 -7.10 6.15 -17.70
C ILE A 259 -6.64 7.31 -18.56
N ASP A 260 -7.59 8.12 -19.04
CA ASP A 260 -7.26 9.36 -19.71
C ASP A 260 -6.35 10.14 -18.76
N ALA A 261 -5.05 10.09 -19.01
CA ALA A 261 -4.13 11.10 -18.52
C ALA A 261 -4.55 12.37 -19.27
N VAL A 262 -5.61 13.01 -18.78
CA VAL A 262 -5.94 14.36 -19.18
C VAL A 262 -4.76 15.15 -18.65
N SER A 263 -3.83 15.44 -19.56
CA SER A 263 -2.92 16.57 -19.43
C SER A 263 -3.72 17.73 -18.84
N ALA A 264 -3.10 18.53 -17.99
CA ALA A 264 -3.65 19.79 -17.50
C ALA A 264 -3.93 20.83 -18.62
N GLU A 265 -4.20 20.37 -19.84
CA GLU A 265 -4.45 21.09 -21.07
C GLU A 265 -5.75 20.56 -21.67
N ASN A 266 -6.86 21.15 -21.21
CA ASN A 266 -7.93 21.71 -22.03
C ASN A 266 -9.10 22.19 -21.14
N ALA A 267 -8.78 23.00 -20.12
CA ALA A 267 -9.75 23.92 -19.54
C ALA A 267 -9.72 25.21 -20.37
N SER A 268 -10.37 25.18 -21.54
CA SER A 268 -10.64 26.38 -22.31
C SER A 268 -11.70 27.22 -21.59
N ASN A 269 -11.30 28.45 -21.27
CA ASN A 269 -12.08 29.61 -20.79
C ASN A 269 -12.50 29.64 -19.32
N GLY A 270 -11.97 30.63 -18.59
CA GLY A 270 -12.65 31.28 -17.46
C GLY A 270 -12.10 31.01 -16.07
N ASP A 271 -12.10 29.75 -15.62
CA ASP A 271 -11.97 29.45 -14.18
C ASP A 271 -10.61 28.84 -13.80
N ARG A 272 -9.57 29.69 -13.77
CA ARG A 272 -8.26 29.35 -13.20
C ARG A 272 -8.30 29.33 -11.66
N LYS A 273 -8.84 28.26 -11.06
CA LYS A 273 -8.49 27.84 -9.69
C LYS A 273 -7.81 26.48 -9.77
N MET A 274 -6.50 26.50 -9.55
CA MET A 274 -5.49 25.49 -9.91
C MET A 274 -5.83 24.07 -9.46
N ILE A 275 -6.05 23.17 -10.42
CA ILE A 275 -6.06 21.71 -10.23
C ILE A 275 -4.63 21.24 -10.47
N TYR A 276 -3.87 20.97 -9.41
CA TYR A 276 -2.57 20.33 -9.57
C TYR A 276 -2.78 18.82 -9.66
N GLY A 277 -2.74 18.26 -10.87
CA GLY A 277 -2.52 16.82 -11.06
C GLY A 277 -1.09 16.49 -10.65
N LEU A 278 -0.85 16.26 -9.37
CA LEU A 278 0.48 16.01 -8.81
C LEU A 278 0.88 14.55 -9.08
N THR A 279 1.37 14.27 -10.28
CA THR A 279 2.13 13.05 -10.53
C THR A 279 3.59 13.31 -10.22
N ASP A 280 4.07 12.71 -9.14
CA ASP A 280 5.47 12.59 -8.70
C ASP A 280 6.11 13.73 -7.90
N SER A 281 6.64 13.33 -6.74
CA SER A 281 7.45 14.13 -5.83
C SER A 281 8.82 14.43 -6.44
N HIS A 282 8.94 15.61 -7.02
CA HIS A 282 10.13 16.45 -6.88
C HIS A 282 9.62 17.78 -6.34
N ASN A 283 10.41 18.51 -5.55
CA ASN A 283 10.21 19.96 -5.42
C ASN A 283 9.89 20.50 -6.81
N ILE A 284 8.69 21.08 -6.98
CA ILE A 284 8.08 21.47 -8.26
C ILE A 284 9.16 21.85 -9.27
N ASN A 285 9.53 20.88 -10.12
CA ASN A 285 10.44 21.04 -11.25
C ASN A 285 10.18 19.89 -12.20
N PHE A 286 9.40 20.22 -13.23
CA PHE A 286 9.00 19.36 -14.32
C PHE A 286 10.23 18.90 -15.11
N THR A 287 10.67 17.67 -14.87
CA THR A 287 11.69 17.04 -15.72
C THR A 287 10.99 16.10 -16.70
N LYS A 288 11.35 16.24 -17.99
CA LYS A 288 10.81 15.48 -19.12
C LYS A 288 10.83 13.97 -18.84
N LYS A 289 9.67 13.32 -18.96
CA LYS A 289 9.54 11.86 -18.95
C LYS A 289 10.36 11.27 -20.10
N GLN A 290 11.27 10.35 -19.81
CA GLN A 290 11.84 9.49 -20.85
C GLN A 290 10.79 8.44 -21.24
N PRO A 291 10.59 8.17 -22.54
CA PRO A 291 9.63 7.15 -22.99
C PRO A 291 10.08 5.75 -22.54
N PHE A 292 9.15 5.00 -21.96
CA PHE A 292 9.36 3.61 -21.55
C PHE A 292 9.04 2.63 -22.68
N VAL A 293 9.72 1.48 -22.67
CA VAL A 293 9.46 0.38 -23.61
C VAL A 293 8.62 -0.67 -22.89
N PHE A 294 7.48 -1.04 -23.47
CA PHE A 294 6.57 -2.07 -22.97
C PHE A 294 6.83 -3.40 -23.70
N HIS A 295 6.50 -4.53 -23.06
CA HIS A 295 6.57 -5.85 -23.70
C HIS A 295 5.44 -6.07 -24.72
N GLU A 296 5.70 -6.74 -25.84
CA GLU A 296 4.70 -7.10 -26.87
C GLU A 296 3.99 -8.43 -26.56
N ASP A 297 2.86 -8.73 -27.20
CA ASP A 297 2.08 -9.93 -26.87
C ASP A 297 2.66 -11.20 -27.53
N GLU A 298 3.28 -12.05 -26.72
CA GLU A 298 3.56 -13.45 -27.08
C GLU A 298 2.51 -14.38 -26.47
N LYS A 299 1.99 -15.31 -27.29
CA LYS A 299 1.03 -16.34 -26.84
C LYS A 299 1.77 -17.62 -26.49
N TRP A 300 1.76 -17.96 -25.22
CA TRP A 300 2.29 -19.21 -24.69
C TRP A 300 1.14 -20.22 -24.52
N ILE A 301 1.41 -21.48 -24.86
CA ILE A 301 0.47 -22.60 -24.62
C ILE A 301 0.43 -22.91 -23.11
N GLU A 302 1.57 -22.76 -22.45
CA GLU A 302 1.78 -23.00 -21.03
C GLU A 302 2.95 -22.13 -20.53
N GLN A 303 2.84 -21.55 -19.34
CA GLN A 303 3.92 -20.73 -18.77
C GLN A 303 3.88 -20.69 -17.24
N ILE A 304 5.05 -20.51 -16.64
CA ILE A 304 5.23 -20.21 -15.22
C ILE A 304 5.79 -18.79 -15.09
N ILE A 305 5.05 -17.92 -14.43
CA ILE A 305 5.43 -16.53 -14.19
C ILE A 305 5.73 -16.33 -12.72
N PHE A 306 6.96 -15.92 -12.44
CA PHE A 306 7.39 -15.49 -11.11
C PHE A 306 7.03 -14.02 -10.92
N LEU A 307 5.93 -13.75 -10.22
CA LEU A 307 5.49 -12.40 -9.86
C LEU A 307 6.32 -11.84 -8.69
N GLY A 308 6.86 -12.72 -7.85
CA GLY A 308 7.84 -12.37 -6.84
C GLY A 308 8.69 -13.55 -6.40
N THR A 309 9.92 -13.25 -5.97
CA THR A 309 11.00 -14.22 -5.71
C THR A 309 11.86 -13.86 -4.50
N GLY A 310 11.37 -12.92 -3.68
CA GLY A 310 11.98 -12.49 -2.43
C GLY A 310 11.39 -13.24 -1.24
N SER A 311 12.15 -13.27 -0.16
CA SER A 311 11.77 -13.90 1.11
C SER A 311 11.62 -12.83 2.19
N ALA A 312 10.60 -12.98 3.03
CA ALA A 312 10.26 -12.17 4.21
C ALA A 312 9.90 -10.71 3.95
N ILE A 313 10.76 -9.93 3.29
CA ILE A 313 10.61 -8.49 3.10
C ILE A 313 10.83 -8.16 1.62
N PRO A 314 9.94 -7.38 0.97
CA PRO A 314 10.17 -6.95 -0.39
C PRO A 314 11.40 -6.04 -0.46
N SER A 315 12.23 -6.29 -1.47
CA SER A 315 13.44 -5.52 -1.73
C SER A 315 13.26 -4.63 -2.96
N LYS A 316 14.26 -3.77 -3.21
CA LYS A 316 14.32 -2.95 -4.41
C LYS A 316 14.15 -3.77 -5.70
N TYR A 317 14.68 -5.00 -5.74
CA TYR A 317 14.75 -5.82 -6.95
C TYR A 317 13.80 -7.02 -6.96
N ARG A 318 13.27 -7.44 -5.81
CA ARG A 318 12.44 -8.65 -5.69
C ARG A 318 11.25 -8.39 -4.79
N ASN A 319 10.05 -8.65 -5.31
CA ASN A 319 8.84 -8.74 -4.47
C ASN A 319 8.79 -10.06 -3.71
N VAL A 320 7.93 -10.16 -2.69
CA VAL A 320 7.67 -11.40 -1.93
C VAL A 320 6.98 -12.49 -2.76
N SER A 321 6.91 -13.72 -2.24
CA SER A 321 6.54 -14.93 -3.00
C SER A 321 5.18 -14.82 -3.68
N SER A 322 5.17 -15.02 -5.00
CA SER A 322 3.97 -15.33 -5.77
C SER A 322 4.35 -15.87 -7.15
N ILE A 323 3.71 -16.96 -7.55
CA ILE A 323 3.96 -17.64 -8.83
C ILE A 323 2.62 -17.96 -9.48
N ILE A 324 2.43 -17.55 -10.74
CA ILE A 324 1.33 -17.99 -11.58
C ILE A 324 1.81 -19.12 -12.48
N TYR A 325 1.04 -20.20 -12.51
CA TYR A 325 1.12 -21.19 -13.56
C TYR A 325 -0.12 -21.08 -14.45
N GLU A 326 0.07 -20.79 -15.72
CA GLU A 326 -0.98 -20.66 -16.73
C GLU A 326 -0.85 -21.78 -17.77
N GLU A 327 -1.98 -22.40 -18.11
CA GLU A 327 -2.14 -23.35 -19.21
C GLU A 327 -3.46 -23.07 -19.93
N ASP A 328 -3.47 -22.99 -21.26
CA ASP A 328 -4.65 -22.70 -22.10
C ASP A 328 -5.67 -21.71 -21.47
N ASN A 329 -6.74 -22.24 -20.86
CA ASN A 329 -7.85 -21.51 -20.26
C ASN A 329 -7.92 -21.63 -18.72
N CYS A 330 -6.81 -21.96 -18.07
CA CYS A 330 -6.71 -22.16 -16.63
C CYS A 330 -5.44 -21.54 -16.06
N ALA A 331 -5.57 -20.97 -14.87
CA ALA A 331 -4.44 -20.47 -14.11
C ALA A 331 -4.52 -20.98 -12.67
N TYR A 332 -3.34 -21.08 -12.06
CA TYR A 332 -3.12 -21.52 -10.70
C TYR A 332 -2.15 -20.54 -10.04
N LEU A 333 -2.48 -20.09 -8.83
CA LEU A 333 -1.64 -19.16 -8.07
C LEU A 333 -1.02 -19.90 -6.88
N LEU A 334 0.30 -19.88 -6.81
CA LEU A 334 1.10 -20.48 -5.75
C LEU A 334 1.70 -19.36 -4.92
N ASP A 335 1.18 -19.21 -3.70
CA ASP A 335 1.37 -18.06 -2.83
C ASP A 335 0.96 -16.71 -3.46
N CYS A 336 0.59 -15.78 -2.59
CA CYS A 336 0.04 -14.49 -2.94
C CYS A 336 0.49 -13.44 -1.93
N GLY A 337 1.80 -13.21 -1.87
CA GLY A 337 2.39 -12.15 -1.08
C GLY A 337 1.87 -10.75 -1.46
N GLU A 338 2.20 -9.75 -0.64
CA GLU A 338 1.84 -8.35 -0.90
C GLU A 338 2.24 -7.90 -2.31
N ASP A 339 1.40 -7.09 -2.96
CA ASP A 339 1.61 -6.50 -4.29
C ASP A 339 1.49 -7.52 -5.45
N THR A 340 1.01 -8.74 -5.19
CA THR A 340 0.76 -9.75 -6.23
C THR A 340 -0.19 -9.25 -7.32
N LEU A 341 -1.30 -8.60 -6.94
CA LEU A 341 -2.28 -8.09 -7.90
C LEU A 341 -1.67 -7.08 -8.88
N SER A 342 -0.80 -6.21 -8.38
CA SER A 342 -0.14 -5.19 -9.21
C SER A 342 1.01 -5.77 -10.02
N GLN A 343 1.70 -6.80 -9.53
CA GLN A 343 2.64 -7.54 -10.37
C GLN A 343 1.92 -8.25 -11.52
N ILE A 344 0.69 -8.75 -11.31
CA ILE A 344 -0.15 -9.28 -12.39
C ILE A 344 -0.46 -8.18 -13.41
N ASP A 345 -1.04 -7.05 -12.98
CA ASP A 345 -1.36 -5.95 -13.89
C ASP A 345 -0.13 -5.40 -14.62
N ARG A 346 1.02 -5.32 -13.93
CA ARG A 346 2.29 -4.92 -14.53
C ARG A 346 2.71 -5.88 -15.65
N VAL A 347 2.62 -7.19 -15.45
CA VAL A 347 3.09 -8.19 -16.43
C VAL A 347 2.08 -8.40 -17.58
N TYR A 348 0.78 -8.40 -17.28
CA TYR A 348 -0.27 -8.67 -18.27
C TYR A 348 -0.84 -7.40 -18.92
N GLY A 349 -0.74 -6.24 -18.28
CA GLY A 349 -1.35 -4.98 -18.72
C GLY A 349 -2.84 -4.85 -18.37
N ASP A 350 -3.41 -5.89 -17.74
CA ASP A 350 -4.75 -5.95 -17.19
C ASP A 350 -4.88 -7.12 -16.20
N LEU A 351 -6.10 -7.35 -15.69
CA LEU A 351 -6.42 -8.40 -14.73
C LEU A 351 -7.21 -9.59 -15.32
N ARG A 352 -7.32 -9.72 -16.65
CA ARG A 352 -8.15 -10.77 -17.28
C ARG A 352 -7.65 -12.19 -16.98
N ILE A 353 -6.36 -12.35 -16.67
CA ILE A 353 -5.82 -13.63 -16.20
C ILE A 353 -6.54 -14.14 -14.95
N LEU A 354 -7.10 -13.25 -14.13
CA LEU A 354 -7.86 -13.65 -12.95
C LEU A 354 -9.11 -14.47 -13.33
N GLU A 355 -9.76 -14.23 -14.47
CA GLU A 355 -10.92 -15.02 -14.96
C GLU A 355 -10.56 -16.50 -15.21
N LYS A 356 -9.29 -16.77 -15.53
CA LYS A 356 -8.76 -18.12 -15.71
C LYS A 356 -8.38 -18.79 -14.39
N LEU A 357 -8.21 -18.03 -13.30
CA LEU A 357 -7.71 -18.54 -12.03
C LEU A 357 -8.70 -19.50 -11.37
N LYS A 358 -8.33 -20.78 -11.25
CA LYS A 358 -9.22 -21.82 -10.69
C LYS A 358 -8.85 -22.23 -9.27
N LEU A 359 -7.56 -22.21 -8.95
CA LEU A 359 -7.07 -22.59 -7.63
C LEU A 359 -5.96 -21.67 -7.17
N ILE A 360 -6.03 -21.29 -5.90
CA ILE A 360 -4.99 -20.56 -5.18
C ILE A 360 -4.51 -21.47 -4.05
N PHE A 361 -3.21 -21.70 -3.98
CA PHE A 361 -2.57 -22.45 -2.90
C PHE A 361 -1.70 -21.51 -2.08
N ILE A 362 -1.94 -21.46 -0.77
CA ILE A 362 -1.09 -20.77 0.20
C ILE A 362 -0.33 -21.83 0.99
N SER A 363 1.00 -21.82 0.87
CA SER A 363 1.90 -22.82 1.42
C SER A 363 1.87 -22.85 2.95
N HIS A 364 1.87 -21.68 3.60
CA HIS A 364 1.87 -21.56 5.05
C HIS A 364 1.43 -20.15 5.50
N SER A 365 1.35 -19.92 6.83
CA SER A 365 0.76 -18.70 7.38
C SER A 365 1.67 -17.47 7.47
N HIS A 366 2.94 -17.52 7.06
CA HIS A 366 3.79 -16.32 7.08
C HIS A 366 3.27 -15.24 6.12
N ALA A 367 3.39 -13.97 6.56
CA ALA A 367 2.75 -12.83 5.92
C ALA A 367 3.20 -12.61 4.46
N ASP A 368 4.45 -12.88 4.15
CA ASP A 368 5.04 -12.72 2.82
C ASP A 368 4.47 -13.68 1.77
N HIS A 369 3.63 -14.63 2.16
CA HIS A 369 3.00 -15.61 1.27
C HIS A 369 1.50 -15.37 1.02
N HIS A 370 0.83 -14.46 1.74
CA HIS A 370 -0.63 -14.33 1.62
C HIS A 370 -1.23 -12.92 1.79
N LEU A 371 -0.45 -11.89 2.13
CA LEU A 371 -1.01 -10.55 2.34
C LEU A 371 -1.66 -9.94 1.09
N GLY A 372 -1.31 -10.38 -0.13
CA GLY A 372 -1.97 -9.94 -1.36
C GLY A 372 -3.26 -10.71 -1.69
N LEU A 373 -3.55 -11.80 -0.98
CA LEU A 373 -4.66 -12.70 -1.29
C LEU A 373 -6.02 -12.00 -1.23
N TYR A 374 -6.21 -11.10 -0.26
CA TYR A 374 -7.45 -10.31 -0.16
C TYR A 374 -7.74 -9.54 -1.45
N PHE A 375 -6.74 -8.85 -1.99
CA PHE A 375 -6.89 -7.97 -3.15
C PHE A 375 -7.14 -8.76 -4.43
N VAL A 376 -6.46 -9.91 -4.60
CA VAL A 376 -6.72 -10.85 -5.70
C VAL A 376 -8.15 -11.39 -5.62
N LEU A 377 -8.57 -11.93 -4.46
CA LEU A 377 -9.92 -12.47 -4.28
C LEU A 377 -11.00 -11.42 -4.50
N LYS A 378 -10.77 -10.16 -4.09
CA LYS A 378 -11.73 -9.07 -4.28
C LYS A 378 -11.98 -8.74 -5.77
N LYS A 379 -11.05 -9.08 -6.66
CA LYS A 379 -11.16 -8.86 -8.12
C LYS A 379 -11.73 -10.05 -8.88
N ILE A 380 -11.70 -11.26 -8.30
CA ILE A 380 -12.29 -12.46 -8.90
C ILE A 380 -13.81 -12.39 -8.83
N GLN A 381 -14.49 -12.74 -9.94
CA GLN A 381 -15.96 -12.69 -10.08
C GLN A 381 -16.58 -14.08 -10.34
N HIS A 382 -15.81 -15.15 -10.13
CA HIS A 382 -16.25 -16.53 -10.29
C HIS A 382 -15.73 -17.39 -9.14
N LYS A 383 -16.29 -18.60 -9.01
CA LYS A 383 -15.86 -19.53 -7.95
C LYS A 383 -14.40 -19.91 -8.12
N VAL A 384 -13.61 -19.65 -7.09
CA VAL A 384 -12.21 -20.06 -6.96
C VAL A 384 -12.04 -20.94 -5.72
N VAL A 385 -11.17 -21.94 -5.84
CA VAL A 385 -10.80 -22.83 -4.74
C VAL A 385 -9.53 -22.29 -4.08
N VAL A 386 -9.58 -22.05 -2.77
CA VAL A 386 -8.42 -21.57 -1.98
C VAL A 386 -8.00 -22.66 -1.01
N LEU A 387 -6.82 -23.25 -1.24
CA LEU A 387 -6.19 -24.17 -0.29
C LEU A 387 -5.24 -23.36 0.58
N CYS A 388 -5.52 -23.25 1.88
CA CYS A 388 -4.70 -22.44 2.77
C CYS A 388 -4.72 -22.95 4.22
N PRO A 389 -3.80 -22.51 5.09
CA PRO A 389 -3.87 -22.75 6.52
C PRO A 389 -5.13 -22.17 7.17
N GLN A 390 -5.56 -22.74 8.29
CA GLN A 390 -6.72 -22.29 9.06
C GLN A 390 -6.57 -20.83 9.53
N LYS A 391 -5.35 -20.39 9.87
CA LYS A 391 -5.08 -18.99 10.26
C LYS A 391 -5.38 -18.01 9.13
N VAL A 392 -4.98 -18.33 7.91
CA VAL A 392 -5.21 -17.50 6.71
C VAL A 392 -6.71 -17.44 6.42
N LYS A 393 -7.40 -18.58 6.46
CA LYS A 393 -8.87 -18.63 6.34
C LYS A 393 -9.57 -17.76 7.40
N ASN A 394 -9.18 -17.88 8.66
CA ASN A 394 -9.78 -17.11 9.76
C ASN A 394 -9.59 -15.60 9.56
N PHE A 395 -8.42 -15.19 9.08
CA PHE A 395 -8.13 -13.80 8.76
C PHE A 395 -8.98 -13.31 7.58
N LEU A 396 -9.08 -14.09 6.49
CA LEU A 396 -9.85 -13.71 5.32
C LEU A 396 -11.36 -13.69 5.56
N ASN A 397 -11.87 -14.52 6.48
CA ASN A 397 -13.28 -14.52 6.90
C ASN A 397 -13.71 -13.21 7.60
N LEU A 398 -12.78 -12.32 7.96
CA LEU A 398 -13.10 -10.97 8.44
C LEU A 398 -13.60 -10.05 7.32
N PHE A 399 -13.47 -10.50 6.07
CA PHE A 399 -13.87 -9.81 4.87
C PHE A 399 -14.97 -10.59 4.16
N ASP A 400 -15.87 -9.85 3.51
CA ASP A 400 -16.94 -10.42 2.70
C ASP A 400 -16.37 -10.81 1.32
N LEU A 401 -15.89 -12.06 1.21
CA LEU A 401 -15.24 -12.62 0.04
C LEU A 401 -15.98 -13.88 -0.44
N ASP A 402 -16.27 -13.96 -1.73
CA ASP A 402 -16.87 -15.13 -2.36
C ASP A 402 -15.78 -16.13 -2.81
N ALA A 403 -15.32 -16.97 -1.89
CA ALA A 403 -14.30 -17.98 -2.16
C ALA A 403 -14.56 -19.30 -1.41
N THR A 404 -14.21 -20.43 -2.05
CA THR A 404 -14.34 -21.75 -1.43
C THR A 404 -13.03 -22.17 -0.77
N PHE A 405 -12.99 -22.13 0.57
CA PHE A 405 -11.78 -22.41 1.34
C PHE A 405 -11.65 -23.86 1.80
N PHE A 406 -10.52 -24.49 1.46
CA PHE A 406 -10.08 -25.80 1.95
C PHE A 406 -8.86 -25.65 2.85
N VAL A 407 -8.97 -26.19 4.06
CA VAL A 407 -7.95 -25.99 5.10
C VAL A 407 -6.91 -27.10 5.04
N THR A 408 -5.65 -26.75 4.82
CA THR A 408 -4.55 -27.71 4.63
C THR A 408 -4.11 -28.37 5.93
N ASP A 409 -4.08 -27.62 7.04
CA ASP A 409 -3.56 -28.05 8.34
C ASP A 409 -4.52 -28.88 9.21
N LYS A 410 -5.72 -29.21 8.71
CA LYS A 410 -6.65 -30.13 9.40
C LYS A 410 -6.20 -31.59 9.38
N ASN A 411 -5.41 -31.98 8.38
CA ASN A 411 -4.95 -33.34 8.18
C ASN A 411 -3.47 -33.46 8.59
N LYS A 412 -3.15 -33.20 9.87
CA LYS A 412 -1.77 -33.30 10.44
C LYS A 412 -1.17 -34.72 10.43
N LYS A 413 -1.58 -35.59 9.52
CA LYS A 413 -0.95 -36.88 9.26
C LYS A 413 0.32 -36.63 8.47
N ALA A 414 1.41 -37.33 8.81
CA ALA A 414 2.65 -37.38 8.03
C ALA A 414 2.44 -38.19 6.73
N GLU A 415 1.42 -37.83 5.96
CA GLU A 415 0.92 -38.58 4.80
C GLU A 415 0.62 -37.62 3.65
N ILE A 416 0.75 -38.13 2.43
CA ILE A 416 0.33 -37.42 1.22
C ILE A 416 -1.20 -37.51 1.13
N THR A 417 -1.86 -36.35 1.05
CA THR A 417 -3.31 -36.26 0.84
C THR A 417 -3.61 -35.97 -0.63
N TYR A 418 -4.54 -36.72 -1.22
CA TYR A 418 -4.99 -36.52 -2.60
C TYR A 418 -6.37 -35.86 -2.60
N LEU A 419 -6.49 -34.75 -3.32
CA LEU A 419 -7.71 -33.95 -3.41
C LEU A 419 -8.11 -33.80 -4.88
N SER A 420 -9.41 -33.77 -5.13
CA SER A 420 -9.98 -33.51 -6.45
C SER A 420 -11.12 -32.51 -6.31
N PHE A 421 -11.09 -31.46 -7.12
CA PHE A 421 -12.11 -30.42 -7.17
C PHE A 421 -12.69 -30.36 -8.57
N ASN A 422 -14.01 -30.23 -8.69
CA ASN A 422 -14.66 -30.00 -9.97
C ASN A 422 -15.07 -28.52 -10.06
N LEU A 423 -14.47 -27.78 -10.99
CA LEU A 423 -14.78 -26.38 -11.25
C LEU A 423 -15.07 -26.21 -12.75
N ASN A 424 -16.30 -25.79 -13.09
CA ASN A 424 -16.75 -25.52 -14.46
C ASN A 424 -16.32 -26.62 -15.44
N ASP A 425 -16.71 -27.86 -15.15
CA ASP A 425 -16.42 -29.06 -15.95
C ASP A 425 -14.94 -29.46 -16.09
N LYS A 426 -14.04 -28.81 -15.35
CA LYS A 426 -12.63 -29.22 -15.22
C LYS A 426 -12.37 -29.86 -13.85
N ALA A 427 -11.85 -31.09 -13.87
CA ALA A 427 -11.36 -31.76 -12.68
C ALA A 427 -9.93 -31.29 -12.37
N ILE A 428 -9.75 -30.64 -11.22
CA ILE A 428 -8.45 -30.20 -10.69
C ILE A 428 -8.01 -31.21 -9.65
N LYS A 429 -6.93 -31.93 -9.93
CA LYS A 429 -6.35 -32.92 -9.03
C LYS A 429 -5.08 -32.36 -8.41
N VAL A 430 -5.01 -32.41 -7.08
CA VAL A 430 -3.83 -31.97 -6.34
C VAL A 430 -3.44 -33.00 -5.30
N SER A 431 -2.16 -33.09 -5.03
CA SER A 431 -1.61 -33.78 -3.86
C SER A 431 -1.00 -32.74 -2.93
N ILE A 432 -1.19 -32.88 -1.62
CA ILE A 432 -0.53 -32.04 -0.62
C ILE A 432 0.16 -32.91 0.41
N CYS A 433 1.26 -32.43 0.97
CA CYS A 433 1.94 -33.08 2.09
C CYS A 433 2.50 -32.04 3.05
N PRO A 434 2.54 -32.30 4.37
CA PRO A 434 3.17 -31.37 5.30
C PRO A 434 4.67 -31.27 5.03
N VAL A 435 5.25 -30.11 5.30
CA VAL A 435 6.68 -29.85 5.13
C VAL A 435 7.30 -29.25 6.39
N ASP A 436 8.62 -29.41 6.54
CA ASP A 436 9.35 -28.95 7.72
C ASP A 436 9.71 -27.46 7.58
N HIS A 437 8.91 -26.60 8.23
CA HIS A 437 9.14 -25.16 8.36
C HIS A 437 8.40 -24.56 9.56
N ILE A 438 7.07 -24.44 9.48
CA ILE A 438 6.20 -24.12 10.62
C ILE A 438 5.02 -25.11 10.69
N GLY A 439 4.30 -25.13 11.81
CA GLY A 439 3.29 -26.16 12.10
C GLY A 439 2.05 -26.19 11.17
N ASP A 440 1.96 -25.27 10.20
CA ASP A 440 0.91 -25.23 9.18
C ASP A 440 1.46 -25.18 7.74
N SER A 441 2.72 -25.60 7.53
CA SER A 441 3.36 -25.60 6.21
C SER A 441 3.07 -26.85 5.39
N TYR A 442 2.71 -26.65 4.12
CA TYR A 442 2.44 -27.71 3.15
C TYR A 442 3.13 -27.43 1.81
N GLY A 443 3.54 -28.51 1.15
CA GLY A 443 3.84 -28.52 -0.27
C GLY A 443 2.64 -29.02 -1.07
N ILE A 444 2.57 -28.64 -2.35
CA ILE A 444 1.55 -29.05 -3.29
C ILE A 444 2.18 -29.69 -4.53
N LYS A 445 1.50 -30.66 -5.11
CA LYS A 445 1.66 -31.09 -6.49
C LYS A 445 0.34 -30.92 -7.22
N LEU A 446 0.34 -30.10 -8.25
CA LEU A 446 -0.77 -29.90 -9.15
C LEU A 446 -0.66 -30.88 -10.32
N GLN A 447 -1.74 -31.59 -10.64
CA GLN A 447 -1.86 -32.35 -11.89
C GLN A 447 -2.62 -31.48 -12.90
N ALA A 448 -1.88 -30.96 -13.87
CA ALA A 448 -2.39 -30.18 -14.99
C ALA A 448 -1.94 -30.85 -16.31
N ALA A 449 -1.85 -30.13 -17.44
CA ALA A 449 -1.26 -30.66 -18.67
C ALA A 449 0.16 -31.22 -18.40
N HIS A 450 0.94 -30.48 -17.62
CA HIS A 450 2.13 -30.99 -16.95
C HIS A 450 1.96 -30.88 -15.43
N SER A 451 2.45 -31.87 -14.68
CA SER A 451 2.37 -31.79 -13.22
C SER A 451 3.48 -30.92 -12.65
N ILE A 452 3.11 -29.95 -11.81
CA ILE A 452 4.04 -29.03 -11.14
C ILE A 452 4.01 -29.29 -9.65
N ALA A 453 5.17 -29.25 -9.01
CA ALA A 453 5.30 -29.33 -7.56
C ALA A 453 5.87 -28.02 -6.99
N TYR A 454 5.31 -27.57 -5.87
CA TYR A 454 5.73 -26.36 -5.16
C TYR A 454 5.81 -26.64 -3.66
N SER A 455 6.99 -26.42 -3.08
CA SER A 455 7.28 -26.76 -1.69
C SER A 455 6.80 -25.71 -0.69
N GLY A 456 6.63 -24.46 -1.12
CA GLY A 456 6.71 -23.32 -0.23
C GLY A 456 8.07 -23.24 0.46
N ASP A 457 8.11 -22.60 1.62
CA ASP A 457 9.27 -22.64 2.52
C ASP A 457 9.36 -24.02 3.19
N CYS A 458 10.49 -24.68 3.00
CA CYS A 458 10.64 -26.09 3.36
C CYS A 458 12.12 -26.43 3.53
N ARG A 459 12.52 -27.06 4.65
CA ARG A 459 13.78 -27.81 4.72
C ARG A 459 13.72 -29.01 3.77
N PRO A 460 14.85 -29.53 3.25
CA PRO A 460 14.82 -30.70 2.36
C PRO A 460 13.90 -31.82 2.89
N SER A 461 12.88 -32.18 2.12
CA SER A 461 11.79 -33.08 2.55
C SER A 461 11.68 -34.28 1.62
N PHE A 462 11.93 -35.47 2.17
CA PHE A 462 11.82 -36.72 1.42
C PHE A 462 10.38 -36.97 0.95
N MET A 463 9.39 -36.74 1.82
CA MET A 463 7.98 -36.93 1.47
C MET A 463 7.53 -35.99 0.34
N PHE A 464 7.98 -34.73 0.37
CA PHE A 464 7.71 -33.81 -0.73
C PHE A 464 8.38 -34.27 -2.03
N ALA A 465 9.64 -34.71 -1.96
CA ALA A 465 10.34 -35.26 -3.12
C ALA A 465 9.62 -36.49 -3.70
N GLU A 466 9.16 -37.41 -2.85
CA GLU A 466 8.36 -38.58 -3.24
C GLU A 466 7.04 -38.17 -3.91
N MET A 467 6.31 -37.23 -3.33
CA MET A 467 5.08 -36.67 -3.93
C MET A 467 5.38 -36.03 -5.29
N ALA A 468 6.47 -35.26 -5.38
CA ALA A 468 6.90 -34.50 -6.54
C ALA A 468 7.44 -35.36 -7.69
N LYS A 469 7.71 -36.66 -7.49
CA LYS A 469 8.19 -37.55 -8.57
C LYS A 469 7.34 -37.43 -9.83
N LYS A 470 8.00 -37.42 -11.00
CA LYS A 470 7.39 -37.24 -12.33
C LYS A 470 6.75 -35.86 -12.56
N SER A 471 6.99 -34.87 -11.70
CA SER A 471 6.65 -33.48 -12.00
C SER A 471 7.57 -32.98 -13.12
N ARG A 472 7.02 -32.15 -14.02
CA ARG A 472 7.75 -31.50 -15.09
C ARG A 472 7.54 -30.00 -14.93
N CYS A 473 8.63 -29.27 -14.76
CA CYS A 473 8.64 -27.83 -14.88
C CYS A 473 9.28 -27.52 -16.24
N ASN A 474 8.46 -27.07 -17.20
CA ASN A 474 8.99 -26.54 -18.46
C ASN A 474 9.29 -25.05 -18.24
N ASP A 475 10.53 -24.64 -18.42
CA ASP A 475 10.81 -23.22 -18.63
C ASP A 475 10.29 -22.78 -20.01
N THR A 476 10.20 -21.48 -20.24
CA THR A 476 9.72 -20.84 -21.49
C THR A 476 10.50 -21.24 -22.75
N ARG A 477 11.55 -22.09 -22.65
CA ARG A 477 12.29 -22.66 -23.77
C ARG A 477 12.14 -24.17 -23.91
N GLY A 478 11.24 -24.80 -23.15
CA GLY A 478 11.04 -26.25 -23.18
C GLY A 478 12.18 -27.04 -22.54
N HIS A 479 13.00 -26.42 -21.68
CA HIS A 479 13.94 -27.19 -20.87
C HIS A 479 13.18 -27.87 -19.72
N ILE A 480 13.24 -29.20 -19.72
CA ILE A 480 12.66 -30.06 -18.70
C ILE A 480 13.61 -30.05 -17.49
N TYR A 481 13.18 -29.43 -16.38
CA TYR A 481 13.80 -29.70 -15.09
C TYR A 481 12.97 -30.77 -14.37
N GLY A 482 13.61 -31.91 -14.10
CA GLY A 482 13.03 -33.10 -13.48
C GLY A 482 13.68 -33.46 -12.16
#